data_AF-A0A376KI70-F1
#
_entry.id   AF-A0A376KI70-F1
#
_cell.length_a   1.000
_cell.length_b   1.000
_cell.length_c   1.000
_cell.angle_alpha   90.00
_cell.angle_beta   90.00
_cell.angle_gamma   90.00
#
_symmetry.space_group_name_H-M   'P 1'
#
loop_
_entity.id
_entity.type
_entity.pdbx_description
1 polymer ?
#
loop_
_entity_poly.entity_id
_entity_poly.type
_entity_poly.pdbx_seq_one_letter_code
_entity_poly.pdbx_strand_id
1 'polypeptide(L)'
;MISNIPLSLRIGITSGIGLFIALMGLKNTGVIVANKDTLVMIGDLSSHGVLLGILGFFIITVLSSRHFHAAVLVSIVVTSCCGLFFGDVHFSGVYSIPPDISGVIGEVDLSGALTLELAGIIFSFMLINLFDSSGTLIGVTDKAGLIDSNGKFPQYE
;
A
#
# COMPACT_ATOMS: atom_id res chain seq x y z
N MET A 1 -9.25 17.66 17.13
CA MET A 1 -8.06 16.79 17.30
C MET A 1 -7.08 16.92 16.15
N ILE A 2 -7.52 16.93 14.90
CA ILE A 2 -6.65 17.09 13.72
C ILE A 2 -5.94 18.47 13.65
N SER A 3 -6.60 19.56 14.05
CA SER A 3 -5.96 20.89 14.14
C SER A 3 -4.85 20.99 15.18
N ASN A 4 -4.72 20.01 16.10
CA ASN A 4 -3.68 20.02 17.13
C ASN A 4 -2.42 19.24 16.72
N ILE A 5 -2.43 18.56 15.58
CA ILE A 5 -1.25 17.85 15.06
C ILE A 5 -0.43 18.86 14.25
N PRO A 6 0.84 19.13 14.62
CA PRO A 6 1.67 20.09 13.90
C PRO A 6 1.86 19.65 12.44
N LEU A 7 1.82 20.63 11.53
CA LEU A 7 1.87 20.39 10.08
C LEU A 7 3.10 19.56 9.67
N SER A 8 4.25 19.80 10.30
CA SER A 8 5.50 19.05 10.06
C SER A 8 5.35 17.56 10.33
N LEU A 9 4.58 17.17 11.35
CA LEU A 9 4.36 15.77 11.73
C LEU A 9 3.39 15.10 10.76
N ARG A 10 2.38 15.84 10.28
CA ARG A 10 1.46 15.37 9.24
C ARG A 10 2.19 15.08 7.92
N ILE A 11 3.02 16.02 7.45
CA ILE A 11 3.81 15.86 6.23
C ILE A 11 4.82 14.72 6.37
N GLY A 12 5.51 14.64 7.52
CA GLY A 12 6.49 13.59 7.79
C GLY A 12 5.90 12.19 7.76
N ILE A 13 4.71 11.99 8.34
CA ILE A 13 4.03 10.68 8.33
C ILE A 13 3.63 10.28 6.91
N THR A 14 2.96 11.16 6.18
CA THR A 14 2.55 10.85 4.79
C THR A 14 3.74 10.54 3.90
N SER A 15 4.83 11.32 4.03
CA SER A 15 6.07 11.07 3.27
C SER A 15 6.73 9.74 3.67
N GLY A 16 6.75 9.41 4.96
CA GLY A 16 7.33 8.15 5.45
C GLY A 16 6.55 6.92 4.99
N ILE A 17 5.23 6.95 5.08
CA ILE A 17 4.34 5.87 4.60
C ILE A 17 4.49 5.69 3.08
N GLY A 18 4.49 6.79 2.32
CA GLY A 18 4.66 6.73 0.87
C GLY A 18 6.00 6.10 0.45
N LEU A 19 7.11 6.51 1.09
CA LEU A 19 8.42 5.92 0.83
C LEU A 19 8.48 4.44 1.23
N PHE A 20 7.84 4.07 2.34
CA PHE A 20 7.75 2.68 2.79
C PHE A 20 6.96 1.79 1.82
N ILE A 21 5.80 2.24 1.36
CA ILE A 21 4.99 1.53 0.35
C ILE A 21 5.76 1.41 -0.97
N ALA A 22 6.45 2.47 -1.40
CA ALA A 22 7.29 2.43 -2.59
C ALA A 22 8.39 1.37 -2.46
N LEU A 23 9.11 1.35 -1.34
CA LEU A 23 10.15 0.35 -1.06
C LEU A 23 9.58 -1.09 -1.08
N MET A 24 8.42 -1.31 -0.47
CA MET A 24 7.73 -2.61 -0.50
C MET A 24 7.33 -3.03 -1.92
N GLY A 25 6.90 -2.08 -2.77
CA GLY A 25 6.64 -2.34 -4.18
C GLY A 25 7.89 -2.79 -4.95
N LEU A 26 9.02 -2.08 -4.77
CA LEU A 26 10.31 -2.46 -5.38
C LEU A 26 10.80 -3.83 -4.87
N LYS A 27 10.54 -4.16 -3.60
CA LYS A 27 10.87 -5.47 -3.02
C LYS A 27 9.99 -6.59 -3.58
N ASN A 28 8.68 -6.38 -3.67
CA ASN A 28 7.74 -7.40 -4.18
C ASN A 28 7.92 -7.67 -5.68
N THR A 29 8.34 -6.67 -6.46
CA THR A 29 8.67 -6.84 -7.87
C THR A 29 10.03 -7.50 -8.10
N GLY A 30 10.87 -7.63 -7.06
CA GLY A 30 12.21 -8.19 -7.16
C GLY A 30 13.28 -7.20 -7.65
N VAL A 31 12.94 -5.93 -7.87
CA VAL A 31 13.89 -4.86 -8.22
C VAL A 31 14.89 -4.67 -7.08
N ILE A 32 14.41 -4.76 -5.84
CA ILE A 32 15.21 -4.72 -4.62
C ILE A 32 15.16 -6.08 -3.92
N VAL A 33 16.32 -6.60 -3.56
CA VAL A 33 16.48 -7.82 -2.78
C VAL A 33 17.26 -7.52 -1.50
N ALA A 34 16.96 -8.23 -0.41
CA ALA A 34 17.66 -8.06 0.86
C ALA A 34 19.10 -8.56 0.74
N ASN A 35 20.05 -7.72 1.12
CA ASN A 35 21.46 -8.08 1.25
C ASN A 35 21.88 -7.93 2.72
N LYS A 36 22.65 -8.88 3.24
CA LYS A 36 23.14 -8.87 4.63
C LYS A 36 24.10 -7.71 4.90
N ASP A 37 24.80 -7.21 3.88
CA ASP A 37 25.84 -6.19 4.03
C ASP A 37 25.31 -4.76 3.90
N THR A 38 24.28 -4.53 3.07
CA THR A 38 23.77 -3.19 2.74
C THR A 38 22.27 -3.00 2.99
N LEU A 39 21.59 -4.02 3.54
CA LEU A 39 20.11 -4.13 3.71
C LEU A 39 19.32 -4.13 2.38
N VAL A 40 19.86 -3.54 1.31
CA VAL A 40 19.24 -3.35 -0.01
C VAL A 40 20.27 -3.65 -1.09
N MET A 41 19.94 -4.51 -2.04
CA MET A 41 20.71 -4.80 -3.24
C MET A 41 19.79 -4.83 -4.46
N ILE A 42 20.31 -4.50 -5.64
CA ILE A 42 19.58 -4.64 -6.89
C ILE A 42 19.42 -6.14 -7.21
N GLY A 43 18.18 -6.57 -7.45
CA GLY A 43 17.88 -7.94 -7.84
C GLY A 43 18.26 -8.25 -9.28
N ASP A 44 17.85 -9.41 -9.78
CA ASP A 44 18.07 -9.78 -11.17
C ASP A 44 17.09 -9.04 -12.09
N LEU A 45 17.57 -7.94 -12.68
CA LEU A 45 16.84 -7.12 -13.64
C LEU A 45 16.45 -7.86 -14.93
N SER A 46 17.09 -8.99 -15.23
CA SER A 46 16.79 -9.80 -16.41
C SER A 46 15.71 -10.86 -16.15
N SER A 47 15.27 -11.01 -14.89
CA SER A 47 14.21 -11.96 -14.55
C SER A 47 12.85 -11.47 -15.06
N HIS A 48 12.02 -12.43 -15.54
CA HIS A 48 10.71 -12.14 -16.14
C HIS A 48 9.79 -11.34 -15.19
N GLY A 49 9.81 -11.67 -13.89
CA GLY A 49 9.01 -10.98 -12.88
C GLY A 49 9.40 -9.51 -12.67
N VAL A 50 10.70 -9.21 -12.62
CA VAL A 50 11.20 -7.83 -12.49
C VAL A 50 10.85 -7.00 -13.72
N LEU A 51 10.98 -7.61 -14.90
CA LEU A 51 10.71 -6.95 -16.17
C LEU A 51 9.22 -6.61 -16.32
N LEU A 52 8.31 -7.52 -15.91
CA LEU A 52 6.87 -7.24 -15.81
C LEU A 52 6.57 -6.13 -14.79
N GLY A 53 7.27 -6.12 -13.65
CA GLY A 53 7.13 -5.08 -12.63
C GLY A 53 7.52 -3.69 -13.15
N ILE A 54 8.67 -3.58 -13.83
CA ILE A 54 9.14 -2.34 -14.45
C ILE A 54 8.18 -1.88 -15.55
N LEU A 55 7.73 -2.81 -16.41
CA LEU A 55 6.75 -2.52 -17.45
C LEU A 55 5.45 -1.98 -16.86
N GLY A 56 4.93 -2.60 -15.80
CA GLY A 56 3.75 -2.13 -15.09
C GLY A 56 3.93 -0.71 -14.54
N PHE A 57 5.05 -0.45 -13.86
CA PHE A 57 5.37 0.89 -13.36
C PHE A 57 5.33 1.95 -14.47
N PHE A 58 5.97 1.69 -15.61
CA PHE A 58 5.96 2.62 -16.73
C PHE A 58 4.56 2.84 -17.32
N ILE A 59 3.74 1.79 -17.43
CA ILE A 59 2.34 1.94 -17.89
C ILE A 59 1.57 2.86 -16.93
N ILE A 60 1.70 2.64 -15.62
CA ILE A 60 1.04 3.49 -14.61
C ILE A 60 1.50 4.93 -14.76
N THR A 61 2.81 5.19 -14.84
CA THR A 61 3.35 6.54 -14.96
C THR A 61 2.88 7.25 -16.22
N VAL A 62 2.90 6.58 -17.38
CA VAL A 62 2.51 7.17 -18.67
C VAL A 62 1.00 7.44 -18.73
N LEU A 63 0.15 6.53 -18.25
CA LEU A 63 -1.30 6.76 -18.24
C LEU A 63 -1.69 7.80 -17.17
N SER A 64 -1.02 7.78 -16.02
CA SER A 64 -1.23 8.77 -14.94
C SER A 64 -0.82 10.18 -15.39
N SER A 65 0.29 10.33 -16.12
CA SER A 65 0.70 11.63 -16.68
C SER A 65 -0.27 12.18 -17.72
N ARG A 66 -1.13 11.33 -18.29
CA ARG A 66 -2.24 11.73 -19.18
C ARG A 66 -3.57 11.93 -18.42
N HIS A 67 -3.54 12.01 -17.09
CA HIS A 67 -4.73 12.17 -16.24
C HIS A 67 -5.79 11.07 -16.43
N PHE A 68 -5.36 9.85 -16.81
CA PHE A 68 -6.26 8.72 -16.94
C PHE A 68 -6.50 8.06 -15.57
N HIS A 69 -7.71 8.20 -15.03
CA HIS A 69 -8.07 7.75 -13.68
C HIS A 69 -7.90 6.23 -13.46
N ALA A 70 -8.01 5.42 -14.51
CA ALA A 70 -7.88 3.96 -14.43
C ALA A 70 -6.47 3.45 -14.78
N ALA A 71 -5.42 4.29 -14.69
CA ALA A 71 -4.04 3.93 -15.05
C ALA A 71 -3.54 2.66 -14.36
N VAL A 72 -3.78 2.54 -13.05
CA VAL A 72 -3.37 1.38 -12.24
C VAL A 72 -4.10 0.11 -12.70
N LEU A 73 -5.41 0.20 -12.92
CA LEU A 73 -6.23 -0.95 -13.32
C LEU A 73 -5.83 -1.46 -14.71
N VAL A 74 -5.61 -0.55 -15.66
CA VAL A 74 -5.12 -0.91 -17.00
C VAL A 74 -3.76 -1.59 -16.91
N SER A 75 -2.84 -1.06 -16.10
CA SER A 75 -1.53 -1.69 -15.90
C SER A 75 -1.67 -3.13 -15.38
N ILE A 76 -2.52 -3.37 -14.39
CA ILE A 76 -2.74 -4.71 -13.83
C ILE A 76 -3.23 -5.67 -14.92
N VAL A 77 -4.23 -5.27 -15.70
CA VAL A 77 -4.77 -6.10 -16.79
C VAL A 77 -3.69 -6.42 -17.83
N VAL A 78 -2.90 -5.42 -18.24
CA VAL A 78 -1.84 -5.60 -19.23
C VAL A 78 -0.72 -6.50 -18.71
N THR A 79 -0.21 -6.27 -17.50
CA THR A 79 0.88 -7.08 -16.94
C THR A 79 0.42 -8.51 -16.62
N SER A 80 -0.81 -8.70 -16.12
CA SER A 80 -1.38 -10.04 -15.92
C SER A 80 -1.58 -10.79 -17.22
N CYS A 81 -2.07 -10.14 -18.28
CA CYS A 81 -2.22 -10.76 -19.59
C CYS A 81 -0.85 -11.14 -20.18
N CYS A 82 0.14 -10.26 -20.04
CA CYS A 82 1.53 -10.55 -20.40
C CYS A 82 2.07 -11.77 -19.64
N GLY A 83 1.88 -11.83 -18.32
CA GLY A 83 2.32 -12.96 -17.49
C GLY A 83 1.66 -14.30 -17.86
N LEU A 84 0.41 -14.26 -18.32
CA LEU A 84 -0.27 -15.45 -18.88
C LEU A 84 0.39 -15.92 -20.19
N PHE A 85 0.78 -15.00 -21.08
CA PHE A 85 1.44 -15.34 -22.35
C PHE A 85 2.87 -15.86 -22.16
N PHE A 86 3.62 -15.30 -21.22
CA PHE A 86 4.99 -15.75 -20.91
C PHE A 86 5.04 -17.05 -20.10
N GLY A 87 3.89 -17.54 -19.61
CA GLY A 87 3.78 -18.81 -18.88
C GLY A 87 4.10 -18.73 -17.39
N ASP A 88 4.32 -17.52 -16.85
CA ASP A 88 4.58 -17.28 -15.43
C ASP A 88 3.31 -17.42 -14.57
N VAL A 89 2.14 -17.31 -15.19
CA VAL A 89 0.84 -17.37 -14.49
C VAL A 89 0.06 -18.62 -14.94
N HIS A 90 -0.16 -19.54 -14.01
CA HIS A 90 -1.02 -20.69 -14.23
C HIS A 90 -2.49 -20.33 -14.04
N PHE A 91 -3.28 -20.41 -15.11
CA PHE A 91 -4.72 -20.20 -15.05
C PHE A 91 -5.41 -21.46 -14.48
N SER A 92 -5.68 -21.47 -13.18
CA SER A 92 -6.35 -22.58 -12.49
C SER A 92 -7.88 -22.61 -12.59
N GLY A 93 -8.49 -21.76 -13.43
CA GLY A 93 -9.94 -21.70 -13.67
C GLY A 93 -10.57 -20.36 -13.26
N VAL A 94 -11.79 -20.09 -13.76
CA VAL A 94 -12.56 -18.86 -13.45
C VAL A 94 -13.19 -18.93 -12.06
N TYR A 95 -13.45 -20.13 -11.55
CA TYR A 95 -14.11 -20.38 -10.28
C TYR A 95 -13.27 -21.36 -9.45
N SER A 96 -12.82 -20.92 -8.28
CA SER A 96 -12.22 -21.77 -7.26
C SER A 96 -13.15 -21.84 -6.06
N ILE A 97 -13.33 -23.04 -5.52
CA ILE A 97 -14.01 -23.22 -4.24
C ILE A 97 -13.20 -22.45 -3.18
N PRO A 98 -13.80 -21.51 -2.43
CA PRO A 98 -13.08 -20.81 -1.38
C PRO A 98 -12.56 -21.83 -0.35
N PRO A 99 -11.34 -21.65 0.18
CA PRO A 99 -10.81 -22.53 1.21
C PRO A 99 -11.74 -22.54 2.42
N ASP A 100 -11.84 -23.70 3.07
CA ASP A 100 -12.71 -23.86 4.23
C ASP A 100 -12.27 -22.93 5.36
N ILE A 101 -13.20 -22.11 5.83
CA ILE A 101 -12.98 -21.12 6.90
C ILE A 101 -13.20 -21.72 8.30
N SER A 102 -13.68 -22.97 8.38
CA SER A 102 -13.97 -23.65 9.66
C SER A 102 -12.80 -23.63 10.65
N GLY A 103 -11.57 -23.73 10.15
CA GLY A 103 -10.35 -23.71 10.97
C GLY A 103 -9.93 -22.33 11.49
N VAL A 104 -10.48 -21.23 10.97
CA VAL A 104 -10.12 -19.86 11.38
C VAL A 104 -11.17 -19.26 12.32
N ILE A 105 -12.38 -19.83 12.35
CA ILE A 105 -13.47 -19.35 13.20
C ILE A 105 -13.14 -19.67 14.66
N GLY A 106 -12.85 -18.63 15.44
CA GLY A 106 -12.61 -18.76 16.89
C GLY A 106 -11.15 -18.98 17.29
N GLU A 107 -10.21 -19.09 16.34
CA GLU A 107 -8.76 -19.12 16.60
C GLU A 107 -8.17 -17.71 16.87
N VAL A 108 -8.92 -16.85 17.56
CA VAL A 108 -8.41 -15.52 17.93
C VAL A 108 -7.62 -15.65 19.24
N ASP A 109 -6.30 -15.55 19.16
CA ASP A 109 -5.41 -15.56 20.32
C ASP A 109 -5.40 -14.19 21.04
N LEU A 110 -6.44 -13.94 21.83
CA LEU A 110 -6.52 -12.73 22.67
C LEU A 110 -5.44 -12.72 23.77
N SER A 111 -5.03 -13.90 24.25
CA SER A 111 -4.00 -14.01 25.28
C SER A 111 -2.63 -13.57 24.77
N GLY A 112 -2.22 -14.02 23.59
CA GLY A 112 -1.01 -13.57 22.91
C GLY A 112 -1.10 -12.10 22.51
N ALA A 113 -2.29 -11.63 22.15
CA ALA A 113 -2.52 -10.23 21.76
C ALA A 113 -2.25 -9.21 22.90
N LEU A 114 -2.50 -9.61 24.15
CA LEU A 114 -2.35 -8.76 25.34
C LEU A 114 -0.97 -8.84 26.00
N THR A 115 0.00 -9.52 25.37
CA THR A 115 1.38 -9.57 25.85
C THR A 115 2.06 -8.20 25.76
N LEU A 116 2.96 -7.90 26.69
CA LEU A 116 3.65 -6.60 26.75
C LEU A 116 4.54 -6.36 25.53
N GLU A 117 5.10 -7.42 24.93
CA GLU A 117 5.88 -7.36 23.69
C GLU A 117 5.02 -6.91 22.50
N LEU A 118 3.81 -7.45 22.36
CA LEU A 118 2.92 -7.09 21.28
C LEU A 118 2.23 -5.73 21.53
N ALA A 119 1.99 -5.35 22.79
CA ALA A 119 1.38 -4.08 23.15
C ALA A 119 2.12 -2.87 22.55
N GLY A 120 3.46 -2.89 22.57
CA GLY A 120 4.28 -1.84 21.95
C GLY A 120 4.12 -1.77 20.42
N ILE A 121 4.05 -2.92 19.76
CA ILE A 121 3.83 -3.04 18.31
C ILE A 121 2.43 -2.53 17.95
N ILE A 122 1.40 -2.99 18.68
CA ILE A 122 0.01 -2.55 18.50
C ILE A 122 -0.10 -1.04 18.66
N PHE A 123 0.51 -0.47 19.71
CA PHE A 123 0.47 0.97 19.94
C PHE A 123 1.13 1.76 18.81
N SER A 124 2.29 1.30 18.31
CA SER A 124 2.97 1.90 17.16
C SER A 124 2.11 1.84 15.89
N PHE A 125 1.57 0.65 15.55
CA PHE A 125 0.68 0.49 14.39
C PHE A 125 -0.61 1.30 14.54
N MET A 126 -1.19 1.39 15.74
CA MET A 126 -2.38 2.20 16.01
C MET A 126 -2.10 3.67 15.71
N LEU A 127 -0.97 4.21 16.17
CA LEU A 127 -0.58 5.58 15.87
C LEU A 127 -0.39 5.79 14.35
N ILE A 128 0.32 4.90 13.67
CA ILE A 128 0.51 4.96 12.20
C ILE A 128 -0.85 4.98 11.49
N ASN A 129 -1.76 4.07 11.84
CA ASN A 129 -3.10 3.98 11.24
C ASN A 129 -3.97 5.20 11.55
N LEU A 130 -3.89 5.74 12.78
CA LEU A 130 -4.61 6.94 13.18
C LEU A 130 -4.19 8.14 12.31
N PHE A 131 -2.89 8.30 12.08
CA PHE A 131 -2.37 9.39 11.28
C PHE A 131 -2.63 9.21 9.77
N ASP A 132 -2.57 7.99 9.25
CA ASP A 132 -2.90 7.70 7.85
C ASP A 132 -4.39 7.95 7.54
N SER A 133 -5.27 7.44 8.42
CA SER A 133 -6.71 7.67 8.32
C SER A 133 -7.06 9.16 8.45
N SER A 134 -6.43 9.84 9.41
CA SER A 134 -6.58 11.28 9.56
C SER A 134 -6.05 12.05 8.36
N GLY A 135 -4.91 11.66 7.80
CA GLY A 135 -4.31 12.29 6.63
C GLY A 135 -5.18 12.14 5.38
N THR A 136 -5.71 10.93 5.16
CA THR A 136 -6.65 10.63 4.08
C THR A 136 -7.93 11.43 4.23
N LEU A 137 -8.51 11.48 5.43
CA LEU A 137 -9.70 12.28 5.70
C LEU A 137 -9.47 13.75 5.35
N ILE A 138 -8.37 14.35 5.81
CA ILE A 138 -8.00 15.74 5.50
C ILE A 138 -7.83 15.94 3.99
N GLY A 139 -7.06 15.06 3.33
CA GLY A 139 -6.75 15.18 1.90
C GLY A 139 -7.99 15.06 1.02
N VAL A 140 -8.90 14.15 1.36
CA VAL A 140 -10.19 13.99 0.66
C VAL A 140 -11.09 15.18 0.92
N THR A 141 -11.22 15.65 2.17
CA THR A 141 -12.05 16.82 2.48
C THR A 141 -11.52 18.11 1.86
N ASP A 142 -10.20 18.28 1.78
CA ASP A 142 -9.55 19.40 1.09
C ASP A 142 -9.86 19.38 -0.41
N LYS A 143 -9.66 18.21 -1.05
CA LYS A 143 -10.00 18.00 -2.45
C LYS A 143 -11.50 18.12 -2.75
N ALA A 144 -12.36 17.80 -1.78
CA ALA A 144 -13.81 17.94 -1.88
C ALA A 144 -14.30 19.38 -1.58
N GLY A 145 -13.41 20.32 -1.23
CA GLY A 145 -13.78 21.70 -0.90
C GLY A 145 -14.56 21.84 0.41
N LEU A 146 -14.45 20.85 1.31
CA LEU A 146 -15.15 20.81 2.60
C LEU A 146 -14.34 21.45 3.73
N ILE A 147 -13.14 21.95 3.47
CA ILE A 147 -12.29 22.60 4.48
C ILE A 147 -12.42 24.12 4.37
N ASP A 148 -12.71 24.80 5.49
CA ASP A 148 -12.72 26.26 5.54
C ASP A 148 -11.28 26.82 5.45
N SER A 149 -11.15 28.08 5.02
CA SER A 149 -9.92 28.89 4.90
C SER A 149 -8.95 28.82 6.10
N ASN A 150 -9.42 28.43 7.28
CA ASN A 150 -8.63 28.22 8.50
C ASN A 150 -8.19 26.76 8.75
N GLY A 151 -8.34 25.84 7.79
CA GLY A 151 -7.98 24.44 7.94
C GLY A 151 -8.87 23.65 8.91
N LYS A 152 -10.10 24.15 9.15
CA LYS A 152 -11.09 23.52 10.04
C LYS A 152 -12.17 22.82 9.20
N PHE A 153 -12.56 21.64 9.68
CA PHE A 153 -13.69 20.88 9.15
C PHE A 153 -15.00 21.64 9.42
N PRO A 154 -16.04 21.49 8.56
CA PRO A 154 -17.37 21.98 8.88
C PRO A 154 -17.84 21.18 10.08
N GLN A 155 -18.08 21.85 11.20
CA GLN A 155 -18.80 21.25 12.31
C GLN A 155 -20.26 21.12 11.85
N TYR A 156 -20.65 19.93 11.39
CA TYR A 156 -22.07 19.59 11.39
C TYR A 156 -22.44 19.37 12.86
N GLU A 157 -23.36 20.20 13.36
CA GLU A 157 -24.16 19.90 14.56
C GLU A 157 -24.90 18.57 14.42
#